data_AF-A0A8T5LXJ1-F1
#
_entry.id   AF-A0A8T5LXJ1-F1
#
_cell.length_a   1.000
_cell.length_b   1.000
_cell.length_c   1.000
_cell.angle_alpha   90.00
_cell.angle_beta   90.00
_cell.angle_gamma   90.00
#
_symmetry.space_group_name_H-M   'P 1'
#
loop_
_entity.id
_entity.type
_entity.pdbx_description
1 polymer ?
#
loop_
_entity_poly.entity_id
_entity_poly.type
_entity_poly.pdbx_seq_one_letter_code
_entity_poly.pdbx_strand_id
1 'polypeptide(L)'
;MKPNQDKIIIKSGQKPMHLFDLWGVIINSMEAGLGVIEAIKPKIESDFYTMSIGREDMTLKDAEKYIAEVCGNYKKVLTGELTGEAKKQAIKRAHFYGTEPALDNFDNCFYQDALDSMRNILDNREQVAVYSNDIRPWVKREMPQDITERVTAFFEAGSNGKTSEDFKRIIGETQNRVVSHTADQLQELEAALQSGMIDGNHLIYIDRNGKLGEA
;
A
#
# COMPACT_ATOMS: atom_id res chain seq x y z
N MET A 1 -12.07 38.03 5.66
CA MET A 1 -12.97 36.98 5.13
C MET A 1 -12.19 35.67 5.13
N LYS A 2 -12.70 34.63 5.80
CA LYS A 2 -12.10 33.29 5.70
C LYS A 2 -12.41 32.75 4.29
N PRO A 3 -11.43 32.20 3.54
CA PRO A 3 -11.75 31.53 2.29
C PRO A 3 -12.67 30.34 2.60
N ASN A 4 -13.59 30.10 1.68
CA ASN A 4 -14.60 29.07 1.79
C ASN A 4 -13.95 27.72 2.10
N GLN A 5 -14.60 26.96 3.00
CA GLN A 5 -14.41 25.52 3.05
C GLN A 5 -14.92 24.97 1.71
N ASP A 6 -13.98 24.67 0.82
CA ASP A 6 -14.25 24.25 -0.54
C ASP A 6 -15.06 22.96 -0.53
N LYS A 7 -16.36 23.12 -0.79
CA LYS A 7 -17.26 22.00 -1.02
C LYS A 7 -16.88 21.38 -2.35
N ILE A 8 -16.51 20.10 -2.33
CA ILE A 8 -16.40 19.28 -3.54
C ILE A 8 -17.77 19.29 -4.24
N ILE A 9 -17.89 20.03 -5.35
CA ILE A 9 -19.12 20.08 -6.15
C ILE A 9 -19.06 18.94 -7.18
N ILE A 10 -19.79 17.86 -6.91
CA ILE A 10 -20.01 16.75 -7.87
C ILE A 10 -21.20 17.14 -8.77
N LYS A 11 -20.98 17.23 -10.10
CA LYS A 11 -22.07 17.45 -11.07
C LYS A 11 -23.06 16.28 -11.00
N SER A 12 -24.36 16.56 -10.96
CA SER A 12 -25.40 15.54 -10.80
C SER A 12 -25.39 14.52 -11.95
N GLY A 13 -25.28 13.23 -11.62
CA GLY A 13 -25.56 12.12 -12.55
C GLY A 13 -24.44 11.09 -12.70
N GLN A 14 -23.17 11.50 -12.54
CA GLN A 14 -22.01 10.58 -12.53
C GLN A 14 -21.42 10.51 -11.12
N LYS A 15 -21.41 9.31 -10.55
CA LYS A 15 -20.84 9.08 -9.23
C LYS A 15 -19.34 8.83 -9.36
N PRO A 16 -18.50 9.43 -8.52
CA PRO A 16 -17.05 9.24 -8.61
C PRO A 16 -16.66 7.80 -8.27
N MET A 17 -15.48 7.41 -8.76
CA MET A 17 -14.77 6.23 -8.29
C MET A 17 -13.67 6.64 -7.30
N HIS A 18 -13.68 6.04 -6.13
CA HIS A 18 -12.70 6.26 -5.08
C HIS A 18 -11.61 5.19 -5.19
N LEU A 19 -10.41 5.61 -5.58
CA LEU A 19 -9.25 4.76 -5.76
C LEU A 19 -8.39 4.80 -4.48
N PHE A 20 -8.33 3.69 -3.76
CA PHE A 20 -7.58 3.57 -2.51
C PHE A 20 -6.23 2.89 -2.74
N ASP A 21 -5.15 3.52 -2.28
CA ASP A 21 -3.86 2.86 -2.15
C ASP A 21 -3.95 1.72 -1.14
N LEU A 22 -3.61 0.50 -1.57
CA LEU A 22 -3.64 -0.64 -0.67
C LEU A 22 -2.74 -0.43 0.56
N TRP A 23 -1.53 0.09 0.36
CA TRP A 23 -0.51 0.18 1.40
C TRP A 23 -0.47 1.59 1.99
N GLY A 24 -0.67 1.70 3.30
CA GLY A 24 -0.64 2.97 4.02
C GLY A 24 -1.97 3.73 4.03
N VAL A 25 -2.96 3.34 3.22
CA VAL A 25 -4.35 3.84 3.31
C VAL A 25 -5.30 2.74 3.75
N ILE A 26 -5.37 1.60 3.05
CA ILE A 26 -6.24 0.49 3.50
C ILE A 26 -5.54 -0.35 4.57
N ILE A 27 -4.26 -0.66 4.36
CA ILE A 27 -3.46 -1.47 5.29
C ILE A 27 -2.51 -0.62 6.09
N ASN A 28 -2.43 -0.91 7.39
CA ASN A 28 -1.36 -0.50 8.26
C ASN A 28 -0.07 -1.24 7.89
N SER A 29 0.70 -0.64 6.99
CA SER A 29 1.98 -1.20 6.51
C SER A 29 2.97 -1.47 7.65
N MET A 30 2.90 -0.72 8.76
CA MET A 30 3.72 -0.97 9.94
C MET A 30 3.32 -2.25 10.65
N GLU A 31 2.02 -2.45 10.90
CA GLU A 31 1.51 -3.63 11.60
C GLU A 31 1.66 -4.89 10.76
N ALA A 32 1.35 -4.81 9.47
CA ALA A 32 1.66 -5.87 8.51
C ALA A 32 3.16 -6.20 8.52
N GLY A 33 4.02 -5.19 8.45
CA GLY A 33 5.46 -5.39 8.48
C GLY A 33 6.00 -5.96 9.81
N LEU A 34 5.37 -5.67 10.94
CA LEU A 34 5.70 -6.29 12.23
C LEU A 34 5.33 -7.78 12.23
N GLY A 35 4.19 -8.16 11.66
CA GLY A 35 3.81 -9.56 11.45
C GLY A 35 4.86 -10.32 10.61
N VAL A 36 5.39 -9.69 9.56
CA VAL A 36 6.51 -10.27 8.78
C VAL A 36 7.74 -10.48 9.66
N ILE A 37 8.11 -9.49 10.48
CA ILE A 37 9.26 -9.58 11.39
C ILE A 37 9.09 -10.74 12.39
N GLU A 38 7.91 -10.89 12.97
CA GLU A 38 7.59 -11.98 13.90
C GLU A 38 7.68 -13.35 13.23
N ALA A 39 7.25 -13.46 11.97
CA ALA A 39 7.27 -14.71 11.23
C ALA A 39 8.66 -15.11 10.71
N ILE A 40 9.51 -14.16 10.31
CA ILE A 40 10.85 -14.49 9.79
C ILE A 40 11.85 -14.83 10.89
N LYS A 41 11.69 -14.27 12.09
CA LYS A 41 12.66 -14.41 13.19
C LYS A 41 12.95 -15.88 13.55
N PRO A 42 11.95 -16.75 13.80
CA PRO A 42 12.20 -18.17 14.11
C PRO A 42 12.85 -18.94 12.96
N LYS A 43 12.56 -18.55 11.71
CA LYS A 43 13.15 -19.19 10.53
C LYS A 43 14.60 -18.80 10.33
N ILE A 44 14.94 -17.52 10.54
CA ILE A 44 16.34 -17.08 10.57
C ILE A 44 17.09 -17.83 11.67
N GLU A 45 16.52 -17.94 12.87
CA GLU A 45 17.11 -18.73 13.98
C GLU A 45 17.38 -20.18 13.55
N SER A 46 16.36 -20.87 13.01
CA SER A 46 16.47 -22.28 12.56
C SER A 46 17.50 -22.48 11.45
N ASP A 47 17.48 -21.66 10.40
CA ASP A 47 18.42 -21.73 9.29
C ASP A 47 19.85 -21.45 9.79
N PHE A 48 20.01 -20.49 10.69
CA PHE A 48 21.30 -20.16 11.29
C PHE A 48 21.85 -21.33 12.11
N TYR A 49 21.03 -21.97 12.96
CA TYR A 49 21.44 -23.18 13.69
C TYR A 49 21.80 -24.32 12.73
N THR A 50 21.02 -24.52 11.67
CA THR A 50 21.27 -25.58 10.68
C THR A 50 22.57 -25.36 9.90
N MET A 51 22.87 -24.11 9.53
CA MET A 51 24.14 -23.75 8.88
C MET A 51 25.35 -23.79 9.84
N SER A 52 25.12 -23.55 11.13
CA SER A 52 26.16 -23.54 12.17
C SER A 52 26.63 -24.95 12.57
N ILE A 53 25.84 -26.01 12.28
CA ILE A 53 26.23 -27.41 12.52
C ILE A 53 27.46 -27.85 11.68
N GLY A 54 27.98 -26.99 10.78
CA GLY A 54 29.21 -27.23 10.01
C GLY A 54 30.29 -26.14 10.09
N ARG A 55 30.20 -25.16 10.99
CA ARG A 55 31.18 -24.07 11.13
C ARG A 55 31.54 -23.84 12.61
N GLU A 56 32.72 -24.29 13.01
CA GLU A 56 33.22 -24.25 14.40
C GLU A 56 33.45 -22.83 14.95
N ASP A 57 33.35 -21.79 14.12
CA ASP A 57 33.74 -20.41 14.41
C ASP A 57 32.57 -19.43 14.63
N MET A 58 31.31 -19.87 14.54
CA MET A 58 30.15 -18.99 14.71
C MET A 58 29.43 -19.19 16.04
N THR A 59 29.20 -18.09 16.77
CA THR A 59 28.58 -18.11 18.09
C THR A 59 27.08 -17.76 18.05
N LEU A 60 26.33 -18.16 19.09
CA LEU A 60 24.95 -17.70 19.36
C LEU A 60 24.79 -16.18 19.25
N LYS A 61 25.81 -15.43 19.70
CA LYS A 61 25.84 -13.97 19.66
C LYS A 61 25.90 -13.42 18.23
N ASP A 62 26.47 -14.16 17.30
CA ASP A 62 26.52 -13.77 15.89
C ASP A 62 25.17 -14.02 15.20
N ALA A 63 24.44 -15.07 15.61
CA ALA A 63 23.06 -15.32 15.19
C ALA A 63 22.13 -14.19 15.61
N GLU A 64 22.19 -13.80 16.89
CA GLU A 64 21.37 -12.71 17.44
C GLU A 64 21.63 -11.38 16.73
N LYS A 65 22.90 -11.05 16.46
CA LYS A 65 23.26 -9.85 15.68
C LYS A 65 22.70 -9.89 14.28
N TYR A 66 22.76 -11.04 13.62
CA TYR A 66 22.27 -11.22 12.25
C TYR A 66 20.74 -11.05 12.18
N ILE A 67 20.01 -11.67 13.11
CA ILE A 67 18.55 -11.51 13.25
C ILE A 67 18.20 -10.05 13.49
N ALA A 68 18.90 -9.39 14.43
CA ALA A 68 18.69 -7.98 14.75
C ALA A 68 18.95 -7.06 13.55
N GLU A 69 19.96 -7.36 12.73
CA GLU A 69 20.27 -6.63 11.49
C GLU A 69 19.12 -6.76 10.48
N VAL A 70 18.67 -7.99 10.18
CA VAL A 70 17.61 -8.22 9.18
C VAL A 70 16.30 -7.58 9.61
N CYS A 71 15.87 -7.82 10.86
CA CYS A 71 14.63 -7.25 11.40
C CYS A 71 14.73 -5.72 11.52
N GLY A 72 15.87 -5.21 11.97
CA GLY A 72 16.11 -3.77 12.10
C GLY A 72 16.08 -3.05 10.75
N ASN A 73 16.72 -3.62 9.72
CA ASN A 73 16.70 -3.06 8.37
C ASN A 73 15.27 -3.10 7.78
N TYR A 74 14.52 -4.17 7.99
CA TYR A 74 13.14 -4.22 7.54
C TYR A 74 12.27 -3.19 8.26
N LYS A 75 12.44 -3.02 9.58
CA LYS A 75 11.76 -1.95 10.34
C LYS A 75 12.06 -0.55 9.78
N LYS A 76 13.31 -0.28 9.39
CA LYS A 76 13.68 0.98 8.73
C LYS A 76 13.03 1.15 7.35
N VAL A 77 12.71 0.07 6.65
CA VAL A 77 11.89 0.14 5.43
C VAL A 77 10.46 0.59 5.78
N LEU A 78 9.88 0.03 6.84
CA LEU A 78 8.51 0.37 7.28
C LEU A 78 8.38 1.83 7.72
N THR A 79 9.42 2.39 8.34
CA THR A 79 9.45 3.80 8.77
C THR A 79 9.88 4.78 7.66
N GLY A 80 10.23 4.28 6.48
CA GLY A 80 10.72 5.12 5.37
C GLY A 80 12.16 5.62 5.53
N GLU A 81 12.89 5.18 6.57
CA GLU A 81 14.30 5.51 6.79
C GLU A 81 15.23 4.90 5.72
N LEU A 82 14.82 3.78 5.10
CA LEU A 82 15.51 3.19 3.95
C LEU A 82 14.75 3.45 2.65
N THR A 83 15.46 3.93 1.65
CA THR A 83 14.94 4.23 0.30
C THR A 83 15.82 3.58 -0.79
N GLY A 84 15.35 3.62 -2.05
CA GLY A 84 16.12 3.18 -3.21
C GLY A 84 16.61 1.72 -3.14
N GLU A 85 17.87 1.51 -3.49
CA GLU A 85 18.47 0.17 -3.54
C GLU A 85 18.60 -0.49 -2.16
N ALA A 86 18.86 0.30 -1.11
CA ALA A 86 18.93 -0.21 0.25
C ALA A 86 17.58 -0.77 0.72
N LYS A 87 16.48 -0.09 0.37
CA LYS A 87 15.11 -0.60 0.59
C LYS A 87 14.87 -1.92 -0.13
N LYS A 88 15.22 -2.01 -1.42
CA LYS A 88 15.06 -3.22 -2.23
C LYS A 88 15.82 -4.41 -1.64
N GLN A 89 17.06 -4.20 -1.21
CA GLN A 89 17.88 -5.24 -0.59
C GLN A 89 17.31 -5.70 0.75
N ALA A 90 16.88 -4.77 1.61
CA ALA A 90 16.25 -5.11 2.88
C ALA A 90 14.96 -5.93 2.70
N ILE A 91 14.10 -5.55 1.75
CA ILE A 91 12.88 -6.30 1.41
C ILE A 91 13.23 -7.69 0.88
N LYS A 92 14.14 -7.78 -0.10
CA LYS A 92 14.56 -9.06 -0.70
C LYS A 92 15.12 -10.01 0.36
N ARG A 93 15.91 -9.49 1.30
CA ARG A 93 16.50 -10.28 2.38
C ARG A 93 15.46 -10.76 3.38
N ALA A 94 14.52 -9.91 3.79
CA ALA A 94 13.41 -10.34 4.64
C ALA A 94 12.53 -11.39 3.94
N HIS A 95 12.22 -11.21 2.66
CA HIS A 95 11.39 -12.14 1.88
C HIS A 95 12.08 -13.47 1.60
N PHE A 96 13.41 -13.53 1.54
CA PHE A 96 14.16 -14.78 1.45
C PHE A 96 13.92 -15.68 2.68
N TYR A 97 13.87 -15.08 3.86
CA TYR A 97 13.60 -15.81 5.11
C TYR A 97 12.11 -15.99 5.38
N GLY A 98 11.25 -15.12 4.86
CA GLY A 98 9.80 -15.34 4.83
C GLY A 98 9.46 -16.61 4.06
N THR A 99 8.54 -17.43 4.57
CA THR A 99 7.77 -18.34 3.72
C THR A 99 6.65 -17.51 3.07
N GLU A 100 6.32 -17.74 1.81
CA GLU A 100 5.14 -17.13 1.15
C GLU A 100 3.91 -17.03 2.07
N PRO A 101 3.51 -18.06 2.84
CA PRO A 101 2.37 -17.96 3.78
C PRO A 101 2.48 -16.91 4.89
N ALA A 102 3.69 -16.50 5.31
CA ALA A 102 3.89 -15.44 6.30
C ALA A 102 3.78 -14.03 5.69
N LEU A 103 3.87 -13.93 4.36
CA LEU A 103 3.65 -12.71 3.59
C LEU A 103 2.21 -12.62 3.04
N ASP A 104 1.37 -13.63 3.34
CA ASP A 104 0.04 -13.83 2.75
C ASP A 104 -1.10 -13.86 3.78
N ASN A 105 -0.79 -13.64 5.07
CA ASN A 105 -1.80 -13.47 6.11
C ASN A 105 -1.50 -12.20 6.92
N PHE A 106 -2.27 -11.16 6.62
CA PHE A 106 -2.29 -9.89 7.33
C PHE A 106 -3.67 -9.66 7.96
N ASP A 107 -4.26 -10.72 8.51
CA ASP A 107 -5.52 -10.66 9.24
C ASP A 107 -5.36 -9.60 10.34
N ASN A 108 -6.27 -8.63 10.37
CA ASN A 108 -6.29 -7.45 11.25
C ASN A 108 -5.39 -6.26 10.87
N CYS A 109 -4.68 -6.30 9.74
CA CYS A 109 -3.85 -5.14 9.34
C CYS A 109 -4.63 -4.03 8.62
N PHE A 110 -5.95 -4.18 8.45
CA PHE A 110 -6.77 -3.16 7.81
C PHE A 110 -7.08 -2.01 8.77
N TYR A 111 -6.89 -0.79 8.31
CA TYR A 111 -7.33 0.41 9.01
C TYR A 111 -8.86 0.44 9.06
N GLN A 112 -9.43 0.39 10.27
CA GLN A 112 -10.89 0.35 10.44
C GLN A 112 -11.58 1.59 9.86
N ASP A 113 -10.98 2.77 10.00
CA ASP A 113 -11.45 4.03 9.43
C ASP A 113 -11.42 4.02 7.89
N ALA A 114 -10.45 3.35 7.28
CA ALA A 114 -10.42 3.13 5.84
C ALA A 114 -11.58 2.21 5.39
N LEU A 115 -11.79 1.09 6.10
CA LEU A 115 -12.90 0.18 5.82
C LEU A 115 -14.27 0.87 5.98
N ASP A 116 -14.45 1.65 7.03
CA ASP A 116 -15.68 2.40 7.29
C ASP A 116 -15.91 3.48 6.21
N SER A 117 -14.84 4.14 5.75
CA SER A 117 -14.92 5.09 4.63
C SER A 117 -15.33 4.39 3.34
N MET A 118 -14.74 3.23 3.01
CA MET A 118 -15.13 2.43 1.85
C MET A 118 -16.60 2.01 1.92
N ARG A 119 -17.08 1.53 3.08
CA ARG A 119 -18.50 1.19 3.29
C ARG A 119 -19.41 2.38 3.02
N ASN A 120 -19.10 3.54 3.58
CA ASN A 120 -19.90 4.75 3.39
C ASN A 120 -19.98 5.17 1.92
N ILE A 121 -18.86 5.11 1.18
CA ILE A 121 -18.83 5.40 -0.27
C ILE A 121 -19.74 4.42 -1.03
N LEU A 122 -19.59 3.13 -0.74
CA LEU A 122 -20.38 2.07 -1.38
C LEU A 122 -21.87 2.19 -1.04
N ASP A 123 -22.24 2.57 0.19
CA ASP A 123 -23.63 2.75 0.64
C ASP A 123 -24.29 3.95 -0.02
N ASN A 124 -23.51 4.98 -0.35
CA ASN A 124 -23.91 6.08 -1.21
C ASN A 124 -23.97 5.68 -2.70
N ARG A 125 -23.75 4.40 -3.03
CA ARG A 125 -23.70 3.81 -4.38
C ARG A 125 -22.64 4.46 -5.28
N GLU A 126 -21.58 5.00 -4.70
CA GLU A 126 -20.38 5.40 -5.43
C GLU A 126 -19.49 4.17 -5.67
N GLN A 127 -18.44 4.33 -6.47
CA GLN A 127 -17.56 3.22 -6.83
C GLN A 127 -16.31 3.23 -5.94
N VAL A 128 -15.81 2.05 -5.58
CA VAL A 128 -14.55 1.88 -4.87
C VAL A 128 -13.64 0.99 -5.69
N ALA A 129 -12.39 1.38 -5.84
CA ALA A 129 -11.33 0.58 -6.43
C ALA A 129 -10.10 0.56 -5.52
N VAL A 130 -9.32 -0.51 -5.59
CA VAL A 130 -8.09 -0.69 -4.81
C VAL A 130 -6.90 -0.71 -5.76
N TYR A 131 -5.81 -0.03 -5.41
CA TYR A 131 -4.62 0.09 -6.25
C TYR A 131 -3.32 -0.22 -5.49
N SER A 132 -2.51 -1.10 -6.04
CA SER A 132 -1.23 -1.52 -5.46
C SER A 132 -0.20 -1.82 -6.55
N ASN A 133 1.08 -1.85 -6.18
CA ASN A 133 2.13 -2.44 -7.03
C ASN A 133 2.02 -3.96 -7.13
N ASP A 134 1.35 -4.58 -6.16
CA ASP A 134 1.16 -6.03 -6.03
C ASP A 134 -0.20 -6.22 -5.33
N ILE A 135 -1.20 -6.70 -6.07
CA ILE A 135 -2.51 -7.09 -5.51
C ILE A 135 -2.49 -8.61 -5.34
N ARG A 136 -2.21 -9.06 -4.13
CA ARG A 136 -2.17 -10.48 -3.82
C ARG A 136 -3.57 -11.08 -3.62
N PRO A 137 -3.75 -12.39 -3.87
CA PRO A 137 -5.02 -13.08 -3.65
C PRO A 137 -5.58 -12.91 -2.24
N TRP A 138 -4.72 -12.82 -1.22
CA TRP A 138 -5.14 -12.67 0.17
C TRP A 138 -5.91 -11.37 0.42
N VAL A 139 -5.64 -10.29 -0.33
CA VAL A 139 -6.33 -9.00 -0.13
C VAL A 139 -7.84 -9.17 -0.29
N LYS A 140 -8.28 -9.99 -1.24
CA LYS A 140 -9.70 -10.30 -1.46
C LYS A 140 -10.25 -11.31 -0.46
N ARG A 141 -9.39 -12.13 0.14
CA ARG A 141 -9.80 -13.16 1.09
C ARG A 141 -10.03 -12.58 2.48
N GLU A 142 -9.17 -11.66 2.90
CA GLU A 142 -9.17 -11.11 4.26
C GLU A 142 -9.93 -9.78 4.39
N MET A 143 -10.11 -9.03 3.29
CA MET A 143 -10.96 -7.84 3.33
C MET A 143 -12.41 -8.26 3.62
N PRO A 144 -13.16 -7.48 4.44
CA PRO A 144 -14.54 -7.82 4.78
C PRO A 144 -15.40 -8.07 3.53
N GLN A 145 -16.10 -9.20 3.51
CA GLN A 145 -16.89 -9.65 2.36
C GLN A 145 -17.91 -8.59 1.90
N ASP A 146 -18.50 -7.86 2.85
CA ASP A 146 -19.45 -6.77 2.58
C ASP A 146 -18.84 -5.60 1.80
N ILE A 147 -17.52 -5.46 1.82
CA ILE A 147 -16.77 -4.49 1.02
C ILE A 147 -16.27 -5.16 -0.26
N THR A 148 -15.57 -6.29 -0.16
CA THR A 148 -14.88 -6.93 -1.28
C THR A 148 -15.81 -7.28 -2.44
N GLU A 149 -17.03 -7.74 -2.16
CA GLU A 149 -18.02 -8.08 -3.20
C GLU A 149 -18.54 -6.84 -3.97
N ARG A 150 -18.38 -5.65 -3.39
CA ARG A 150 -18.85 -4.38 -3.94
C ARG A 150 -17.71 -3.51 -4.49
N VAL A 151 -16.45 -3.85 -4.23
CA VAL A 151 -15.29 -3.22 -4.86
C VAL A 151 -15.40 -3.42 -6.37
N THR A 152 -15.39 -2.31 -7.10
CA THR A 152 -15.57 -2.27 -8.55
C THR A 152 -14.38 -2.88 -9.27
N ALA A 153 -13.17 -2.58 -8.81
CA ALA A 153 -11.95 -3.04 -9.45
C ALA A 153 -10.78 -3.13 -8.48
N PHE A 154 -9.86 -4.04 -8.78
CA PHE A 154 -8.54 -4.09 -8.18
C PHE A 154 -7.53 -3.84 -9.30
N PHE A 155 -6.78 -2.76 -9.18
CA PHE A 155 -5.75 -2.37 -10.12
C PHE A 155 -4.38 -2.75 -9.57
N GLU A 156 -3.58 -3.37 -10.42
CA GLU A 156 -2.17 -3.64 -10.16
C GLU A 156 -1.33 -2.73 -11.06
N ALA A 157 -0.26 -2.16 -10.52
CA ALA A 157 0.68 -1.36 -11.28
C ALA A 157 1.56 -2.25 -12.16
N GLY A 158 2.10 -1.69 -13.25
CA GLY A 158 3.05 -2.42 -14.08
C GLY A 158 4.36 -2.73 -13.36
N SER A 159 5.28 -3.41 -14.06
CA SER A 159 6.60 -3.79 -13.53
C SER A 159 7.46 -2.61 -13.04
N ASN A 160 7.11 -1.39 -13.42
CA ASN A 160 7.77 -0.15 -13.02
C ASN A 160 7.16 0.50 -11.77
N GLY A 161 6.17 -0.13 -11.15
CA GLY A 161 5.41 0.42 -10.03
C GLY A 161 4.36 1.44 -10.47
N LYS A 162 3.85 2.26 -9.54
CA LYS A 162 2.81 3.27 -9.79
C LYS A 162 3.36 4.41 -10.65
N THR A 163 2.86 4.55 -11.88
CA THR A 163 3.30 5.58 -12.84
C THR A 163 2.16 6.48 -13.29
N SER A 164 2.47 7.64 -13.87
CA SER A 164 1.49 8.55 -14.47
C SER A 164 0.63 7.84 -15.54
N GLU A 165 1.23 6.92 -16.29
CA GLU A 165 0.61 6.11 -17.33
C GLU A 165 -0.39 5.10 -16.74
N ASP A 166 -0.08 4.51 -15.57
CA ASP A 166 -1.05 3.67 -14.87
C ASP A 166 -2.28 4.47 -14.43
N PHE A 167 -2.10 5.68 -13.93
CA PHE A 167 -3.21 6.55 -13.57
C PHE A 167 -4.04 6.97 -14.78
N LYS A 168 -3.38 7.32 -15.90
CA LYS A 168 -4.08 7.61 -17.16
C LYS A 168 -4.89 6.41 -17.65
N ARG A 169 -4.35 5.19 -17.52
CA ARG A 169 -5.05 3.95 -17.84
C ARG A 169 -6.26 3.75 -16.94
N ILE A 170 -6.09 3.84 -15.61
CA ILE A 170 -7.20 3.69 -14.65
C ILE A 170 -8.31 4.72 -14.93
N ILE A 171 -7.96 5.98 -15.11
CA ILE A 171 -8.94 7.04 -15.45
C ILE A 171 -9.59 6.74 -16.79
N GLY A 172 -8.85 6.29 -17.81
CA GLY A 172 -9.42 5.93 -19.12
C GLY A 172 -10.35 4.72 -19.09
N GLU A 173 -10.09 3.76 -18.19
CA GLU A 173 -10.97 2.60 -17.95
C GLU A 173 -12.26 3.01 -17.22
N THR A 174 -12.29 4.18 -16.59
CA THR A 174 -13.45 4.66 -15.84
C THR A 174 -14.08 5.87 -16.52
N GLN A 175 -15.33 5.79 -16.95
CA GLN A 175 -16.03 6.97 -17.49
C GLN A 175 -16.43 7.99 -16.41
N ASN A 176 -15.95 7.82 -15.17
CA ASN A 176 -16.29 8.59 -13.99
C ASN A 176 -15.11 9.50 -13.57
N ARG A 177 -15.39 10.49 -12.72
CA ARG A 177 -14.33 11.20 -11.99
C ARG A 177 -13.68 10.25 -10.99
N VAL A 178 -12.37 10.30 -10.84
CA VAL A 178 -11.60 9.49 -9.90
C VAL A 178 -11.21 10.34 -8.70
N VAL A 179 -11.43 9.84 -7.48
CA VAL A 179 -10.97 10.41 -6.22
C VAL A 179 -9.86 9.51 -5.71
N SER A 180 -8.60 9.96 -5.73
CA SER A 180 -7.45 9.17 -5.30
C SER A 180 -7.14 9.40 -3.83
N HIS A 181 -7.06 8.31 -3.07
CA HIS A 181 -6.69 8.27 -1.66
C HIS A 181 -5.31 7.60 -1.54
N THR A 182 -4.26 8.37 -1.26
CA THR A 182 -2.87 7.89 -1.29
C THR A 182 -2.13 8.23 0.00
N ALA A 183 -1.23 7.33 0.43
CA ALA A 183 -0.49 7.51 1.68
C ALA A 183 0.71 8.43 1.52
N ASP A 184 1.42 8.29 0.41
CA ASP A 184 2.53 9.15 0.02
C ASP A 184 2.02 10.13 -1.03
N GLN A 185 2.53 11.36 -1.00
CA GLN A 185 2.35 12.31 -2.09
C GLN A 185 2.86 11.64 -3.36
N LEU A 186 1.94 11.12 -4.17
CA LEU A 186 2.29 10.49 -5.43
C LEU A 186 2.78 11.61 -6.35
N GLN A 187 4.08 11.86 -6.31
CA GLN A 187 4.76 12.87 -7.13
C GLN A 187 4.49 12.62 -8.61
N GLU A 188 4.31 11.35 -8.99
CA GLU A 188 3.93 10.91 -10.32
C GLU A 188 2.51 11.36 -10.71
N LEU A 189 1.60 11.42 -9.74
CA LEU A 189 0.23 11.90 -9.93
C LEU A 189 0.19 13.43 -10.02
N GLU A 190 0.96 14.11 -9.16
CA GLU A 190 1.13 15.56 -9.22
C GLU A 190 1.79 15.99 -10.54
N ALA A 191 2.83 15.29 -10.99
CA ALA A 191 3.48 15.54 -12.27
C ALA A 191 2.55 15.26 -13.47
N ALA A 192 1.69 14.24 -13.38
CA ALA A 192 0.70 13.94 -14.41
C ALA A 192 -0.34 15.04 -14.56
N LEU A 193 -0.78 15.64 -13.44
CA LEU A 193 -1.68 16.78 -13.42
C LEU A 193 -0.99 18.04 -13.99
N GLN A 194 0.22 18.36 -13.53
CA GLN A 194 0.96 19.55 -13.97
C GLN A 194 1.35 19.50 -15.46
N SER A 195 1.61 18.30 -16.00
CA SER A 195 1.94 18.11 -17.42
C SER A 195 0.71 18.13 -18.34
N GLY A 196 -0.51 18.18 -17.80
CA GLY A 196 -1.75 18.06 -18.57
C GLY A 196 -1.95 16.66 -19.18
N MET A 197 -1.21 15.66 -18.70
CA MET A 197 -1.35 14.27 -19.15
C MET A 197 -2.70 13.69 -18.74
N ILE A 198 -3.22 14.14 -17.59
CA ILE A 198 -4.55 13.84 -17.06
C ILE A 198 -5.35 15.15 -17.08
N ASP A 199 -6.55 15.12 -17.64
CA ASP A 199 -7.49 16.23 -17.54
C ASP A 199 -7.90 16.40 -16.07
N GLY A 200 -7.52 17.52 -15.44
CA GLY A 200 -7.75 17.82 -14.02
C GLY A 200 -9.21 17.71 -13.59
N ASN A 201 -10.16 17.80 -14.54
CA ASN A 201 -11.58 17.57 -14.25
C ASN A 201 -11.90 16.13 -13.81
N HIS A 202 -11.03 15.17 -14.10
CA HIS A 202 -11.26 13.74 -13.87
C HIS A 202 -10.55 13.18 -12.64
N LEU A 203 -9.78 13.98 -11.90
CA LEU A 203 -9.05 13.51 -10.73
C LEU A 203 -9.16 14.48 -9.54
N ILE A 204 -9.58 13.97 -8.38
CA ILE A 204 -9.53 14.66 -7.09
C ILE A 204 -8.46 13.97 -6.25
N TYR A 205 -7.49 14.73 -5.75
CA TYR A 205 -6.37 14.22 -4.97
C TYR A 205 -6.56 14.53 -3.47
N ILE A 206 -6.49 13.49 -2.64
CA ILE A 206 -6.58 13.62 -1.18
C ILE A 206 -5.30 13.05 -0.55
N ASP A 207 -4.40 13.95 -0.11
CA ASP A 207 -3.25 13.61 0.74
C ASP A 207 -3.74 13.23 2.15
N ARG A 208 -3.08 12.27 2.79
CA ARG A 208 -3.25 11.87 4.20
C ARG A 208 -3.19 13.06 5.18
N ASN A 209 -2.53 14.16 4.81
CA ASN A 209 -2.48 15.41 5.58
C ASN A 209 -3.67 16.36 5.35
N GLY A 210 -4.68 15.96 4.58
CA GLY A 210 -5.87 16.77 4.31
C GLY A 210 -5.62 17.97 3.39
N LYS A 211 -4.47 18.02 2.71
CA LYS A 211 -4.24 19.01 1.65
C LYS A 211 -4.98 18.58 0.39
N LEU A 212 -6.10 19.25 0.12
CA LEU A 212 -6.78 19.20 -1.17
C LEU A 212 -5.91 19.89 -2.21
N GLY A 213 -5.42 19.13 -3.18
CA GLY A 213 -4.88 19.65 -4.42
C GLY A 213 -5.99 19.57 -5.47
N GLU A 214 -6.44 20.72 -5.95
CA GLU A 214 -7.25 20.81 -7.17
C GLU A 214 -6.37 21.45 -8.26
N ALA A 215 -6.44 20.92 -9.47
CA ALA A 215 -5.84 21.52 -10.67
C ALA A 215 -6.92 22.21 -11.51
#